data_AF-A0A7M3W7H8-F1
#
_entry.id   AF-A0A7M3W7H8-F1
#
_cell.length_a   1.000
_cell.length_b   1.000
_cell.length_c   1.000
_cell.angle_alpha   90.00
_cell.angle_beta   90.00
_cell.angle_gamma   90.00
#
_symmetry.space_group_name_H-M   'P 1'
#
loop_
_entity.id
_entity.type
_entity.pdbx_description
1 polymer ?
#
loop_
_entity_poly.entity_id
_entity_poly.type
_entity_poly.pdbx_seq_one_letter_code
_entity_poly.pdbx_strand_id
1 'polypeptide(L)' 'AIVLDGGQQGGMPHRRFHGRTGFIEKRQGVAWVVAVKDGNMQKTVIARPEHLRPLE' A
#
# COMPACT_ATOMS: atom_id res chain seq x y z
N ALA A 1 -2.32 5.79 -4.42
CA ALA A 1 -1.38 4.86 -5.07
C ALA A 1 -0.32 4.37 -4.08
N ILE A 2 0.15 3.12 -4.23
CA ILE A 2 1.25 2.54 -3.45
C ILE A 2 2.56 2.86 -4.15
N VAL A 3 3.43 3.65 -3.51
CA VAL A 3 4.72 4.09 -4.06
C VAL A 3 5.80 3.79 -3.03
N LEU A 4 6.75 2.94 -3.37
CA LEU A 4 7.83 2.57 -2.45
C LEU A 4 8.86 3.70 -2.34
N ASP A 5 8.91 4.38 -1.19
CA ASP A 5 10.02 5.24 -0.80
C ASP A 5 11.25 4.41 -0.37
N GLY A 6 12.34 4.51 -1.13
CA GLY A 6 13.61 3.82 -0.82
C GLY A 6 14.36 4.41 0.39
N GLY A 7 14.04 5.64 0.81
CA GLY A 7 14.59 6.24 2.03
C GLY A 7 13.99 5.66 3.31
N GLN A 8 12.80 5.05 3.22
CA GLN A 8 12.11 4.42 4.33
C GLN A 8 12.02 2.90 4.12
N GLN A 9 12.84 2.12 4.80
CA GLN A 9 12.81 0.65 4.69
C GLN A 9 11.70 0.02 5.54
N GLY A 10 11.28 0.69 6.62
CA GLY A 10 10.33 0.17 7.59
C GLY A 10 8.88 0.31 7.11
N GLY A 11 8.15 -0.81 7.09
CA GLY A 11 6.74 -0.81 6.67
C GLY A 11 6.54 -0.73 5.15
N MET A 12 7.60 -1.02 4.40
CA MET A 12 7.59 -1.12 2.95
C MET A 12 6.78 -2.35 2.49
N PRO A 13 5.76 -2.19 1.64
CA PRO A 13 5.03 -3.32 1.08
C PRO A 13 5.85 -4.03 -0.02
N HIS A 14 5.44 -5.24 -0.40
CA HIS A 14 6.13 -6.00 -1.45
C HIS A 14 6.17 -5.24 -2.78
N ARG A 15 7.34 -5.22 -3.46
CA ARG A 15 7.59 -4.48 -4.71
C ARG A 15 6.58 -4.69 -5.84
N ARG A 16 5.93 -5.85 -5.90
CA ARG A 16 4.84 -6.16 -6.85
C ARG A 16 3.66 -5.18 -6.78
N PHE A 17 3.45 -4.54 -5.63
CA PHE A 17 2.34 -3.61 -5.41
C PHE A 17 2.73 -2.16 -5.70
N HIS A 18 3.99 -1.89 -6.06
CA HIS A 18 4.41 -0.57 -6.50
C HIS A 18 3.59 -0.15 -7.73
N GLY A 19 3.08 1.08 -7.72
CA GLY A 19 2.23 1.63 -8.77
C GLY A 19 0.78 1.15 -8.74
N ARG A 20 0.42 0.22 -7.85
CA ARG A 20 -0.98 -0.22 -7.71
C ARG A 20 -1.79 0.81 -6.92
N THR A 21 -3.06 0.92 -7.28
CA THR A 21 -4.07 1.70 -6.57
C THR A 21 -5.05 0.77 -5.87
N GLY A 22 -5.64 1.26 -4.79
CA GLY A 22 -6.50 0.48 -3.92
C GLY A 22 -7.21 1.38 -2.92
N PHE A 23 -8.10 0.78 -2.15
CA PHE A 23 -8.89 1.49 -1.14
C PHE A 23 -8.36 1.17 0.25
N ILE A 24 -8.32 2.18 1.13
CA ILE A 24 -7.97 1.98 2.53
C ILE A 24 -9.18 1.38 3.24
N GLU A 25 -9.05 0.17 3.77
CA GLU A 25 -10.12 -0.50 4.51
C GLU A 25 -10.12 -0.09 5.98
N LYS A 26 -8.93 -0.08 6.59
CA LYS A 26 -8.75 0.23 8.01
C LYS A 26 -7.33 0.66 8.32
N ARG A 27 -7.16 1.22 9.51
CA ARG A 27 -5.86 1.50 10.11
C ARG A 27 -5.41 0.32 10.98
N GLN A 28 -4.13 -0.03 10.91
CA GLN A 28 -3.49 -1.05 11.74
C GLN A 28 -2.23 -0.46 12.38
N GLY A 29 -2.38 0.03 13.61
CA GLY A 29 -1.31 0.75 14.31
C GLY A 29 -0.94 2.06 13.60
N VAL A 30 0.31 2.16 13.15
CA VAL A 30 0.82 3.27 12.33
C VAL A 30 0.70 3.02 10.82
N ALA A 31 0.28 1.83 10.41
CA ALA A 31 0.14 1.44 9.02
C ALA A 31 -1.33 1.42 8.58
N TRP A 32 -1.54 1.31 7.28
CA TRP A 32 -2.85 1.19 6.66
C TRP A 32 -2.99 -0.16 5.98
N VAL A 33 -4.20 -0.67 6.01
CA VAL A 33 -4.63 -1.88 5.31
C VAL A 33 -5.30 -1.43 4.02
N VAL A 34 -4.68 -1.75 2.89
CA VAL A 34 -5.09 -1.34 1.55
C VAL A 34 -5.58 -2.55 0.78
N ALA A 35 -6.85 -2.53 0.35
CA ALA A 35 -7.39 -3.50 -0.58
C ALA A 35 -6.93 -3.16 -2.01
N VAL A 36 -6.20 -4.08 -2.62
CA VAL A 36 -5.64 -3.96 -3.97
C VAL A 36 -6.10 -5.13 -4.82
N LYS A 37 -6.46 -4.85 -6.08
CA LYS A 37 -6.75 -5.90 -7.06
C LYS A 37 -5.49 -6.24 -7.84
N ASP A 38 -5.08 -7.50 -7.79
CA ASP A 38 -3.96 -8.02 -8.55
C ASP A 38 -4.45 -9.06 -9.57
N GLY A 39 -4.65 -8.62 -10.81
CA GLY A 39 -5.35 -9.39 -11.83
C GLY A 39 -6.82 -9.57 -11.43
N ASN A 40 -7.27 -10.82 -11.25
CA ASN A 40 -8.62 -11.13 -10.79
C ASN A 40 -8.72 -11.42 -9.29
N MET A 41 -7.61 -11.34 -8.55
CA MET A 41 -7.59 -11.68 -7.13
C MET A 41 -7.54 -10.42 -6.27
N GLN A 42 -8.43 -10.34 -5.28
CA GLN A 42 -8.36 -9.33 -4.23
C GLN A 42 -7.26 -9.68 -3.25
N LYS A 43 -6.43 -8.69 -2.91
CA LYS A 43 -5.33 -8.84 -1.96
C LYS A 43 -5.35 -7.68 -0.99
N THR A 44 -4.92 -7.96 0.22
CA THR A 44 -4.74 -6.97 1.26
C THR A 44 -3.26 -6.66 1.40
N VAL A 45 -2.91 -5.38 1.32
CA VAL A 45 -1.54 -4.88 1.43
C VAL A 45 -1.45 -3.99 2.66
N ILE A 46 -0.48 -4.27 3.54
CA ILE A 46 -0.21 -3.42 4.69
C ILE A 46 0.98 -2.53 4.34
N ALA A 47 0.77 -1.22 4.39
CA ALA A 47 1.80 -0.24 4.08
C ALA A 47 1.69 0.96 5.01
N ARG A 48 2.82 1.53 5.38
CA ARG A 48 2.84 2.79 6.15
C ARG A 48 2.59 4.01 5.24
N PRO A 49 2.19 5.17 5.80
CA PRO A 49 1.87 6.37 5.03
C PRO A 49 2.99 6.85 4.11
N GLU A 50 4.26 6.62 4.47
CA GLU A 50 5.43 7.00 3.65
C GLU A 50 5.39 6.34 2.27
N HIS A 51 4.77 5.15 2.18
CA HIS A 51 4.62 4.39 0.94
C HIS A 51 3.26 4.59 0.25
N LEU A 52 2.44 5.53 0.71
CA LEU A 52 1.09 5.77 0.20
C LEU A 52 0.96 7.21 -0.28
N ARG A 53 0.36 7.38 -1.46
CA ARG A 53 0.01 8.68 -2.02
C ARG A 53 -1.50 8.78 -2.22
N PRO A 54 -2.15 9.90 -1.89
CA PRO A 54 -3.54 10.11 -2.27
C PRO A 54 -3.66 10.09 -3.80
N LEU A 55 -4.82 9.67 -4.31
CA LEU A 55 -5.18 9.84 -5.71
C LEU A 55 -6.09 11.08 -5.77
N GLU A 56 -5.81 11.98 -6.70
CA GLU A 56 -6.68 13.10 -7.07
C GLU A 56 -7.68 12.66 -8.15
#